data_AF-G2J597-F1
#
_entry.id   AF-G2J597-F1
#
_cell.length_a   1.000
_cell.length_b   1.000
_cell.length_c   1.000
_cell.angle_alpha   90.00
_cell.angle_beta   90.00
_cell.angle_gamma   90.00
#
_symmetry.space_group_name_H-M   'P 1'
#
loop_
_entity.id
_entity.type
_entity.pdbx_description
1 polymer ?
#
loop_
_entity_poly.entity_id
_entity_poly.type
_entity_poly.pdbx_seq_one_letter_code
_entity_poly.pdbx_strand_id
1 'polypeptide(L)'
;MLLGYFIKKMATSFELFLLDQSQGNDVIALARRGADTAIEHIPIDTSLKRLAEFGRGLGDVLTGNAQRPNVSDMMQFGNDLFEFLFRGSLRAMYDRLPCGPVSLQILSNRPEIKEVPWEYVVTPDRRPSPHRDRSIIRVPLTCGIDGSGPRKFGKKVQVLFVSADPVDQAGVDWSEVKAVIQRAMDAHMPCEASVKVIEGATRESLIKTIARESFDVFHFYGHGDLRGALGNWCYRISGLVRAIFFLRLIWLWRWLARVSNLRS
;
A
#
# COMPACT_ATOMS: atom_id res chain seq x y z
N MET A 1 35.40 -18.72 -24.13
CA MET A 1 34.33 -17.70 -24.22
C MET A 1 33.36 -17.95 -23.08
N LEU A 2 33.80 -17.57 -21.88
CA LEU A 2 33.25 -17.93 -20.58
C LEU A 2 32.59 -16.68 -19.96
N LEU A 3 31.57 -16.88 -19.13
CA LEU A 3 31.10 -15.94 -18.10
C LEU A 3 30.36 -14.65 -18.56
N GLY A 4 29.63 -14.67 -19.68
CA GLY A 4 28.95 -13.47 -20.19
C GLY A 4 27.48 -13.26 -19.76
N TYR A 5 26.77 -14.28 -19.29
CA TYR A 5 25.32 -14.24 -19.14
C TYR A 5 24.88 -14.99 -17.89
N PHE A 6 24.01 -14.38 -17.08
CA PHE A 6 23.35 -14.91 -15.87
C PHE A 6 23.93 -14.61 -14.49
N ILE A 7 24.69 -13.52 -14.31
CA ILE A 7 24.42 -12.71 -13.10
C ILE A 7 23.23 -11.84 -13.44
N LYS A 8 22.03 -12.43 -13.28
CA LYS A 8 20.81 -11.65 -13.09
C LYS A 8 21.13 -10.80 -11.88
N LYS A 9 21.54 -9.54 -12.11
CA LYS A 9 21.94 -8.58 -11.09
C LYS A 9 20.81 -8.60 -10.07
N MET A 10 20.98 -9.34 -8.97
CA MET A 10 20.02 -9.36 -7.90
C MET A 10 20.05 -7.93 -7.42
N ALA A 11 19.05 -7.15 -7.80
CA ALA A 11 18.84 -5.86 -7.19
C ALA A 11 18.78 -6.19 -5.70
N THR A 12 19.85 -5.89 -4.98
CA THR A 12 19.96 -6.17 -3.55
C THR A 12 18.78 -5.43 -2.92
N SER A 13 17.78 -6.18 -2.45
CA SER A 13 16.63 -5.61 -1.78
C SER A 13 17.13 -4.78 -0.60
N PHE A 14 16.55 -3.60 -0.42
CA PHE A 14 16.70 -2.86 0.82
C PHE A 14 15.57 -3.32 1.73
N GLU A 15 15.93 -4.09 2.75
CA GLU A 15 15.00 -4.61 3.74
C GLU A 15 15.11 -3.76 4.99
N LEU A 16 14.00 -3.21 5.47
CA LEU A 16 13.93 -2.37 6.65
C LEU A 16 12.97 -3.01 7.64
N PHE A 17 13.44 -3.23 8.86
CA PHE A 17 12.67 -3.83 9.95
C PHE A 17 12.54 -2.81 11.08
N LEU A 18 11.33 -2.58 11.57
CA LEU A 18 11.07 -1.82 12.79
C LEU A 18 10.75 -2.80 13.92
N LEU A 19 11.67 -3.00 14.85
CA LEU A 19 11.61 -3.97 15.92
C LEU A 19 11.18 -3.30 17.23
N ASP A 20 10.29 -3.95 17.96
CA ASP A 20 9.97 -3.52 19.32
C ASP A 20 11.18 -3.63 20.26
N GLN A 21 11.22 -2.73 21.24
CA GLN A 21 12.09 -2.88 22.41
C GLN A 21 11.23 -3.10 23.64
N SER A 22 11.67 -3.99 24.53
CA SER A 22 10.94 -4.33 25.76
C SER A 22 10.83 -3.16 26.73
N GLN A 23 11.80 -2.24 26.70
CA GLN A 23 11.84 -1.04 27.52
C GLN A 23 12.49 0.08 26.71
N GLY A 24 11.79 1.21 26.55
CA GLY A 24 12.31 2.34 25.79
C GLY A 24 11.21 3.20 25.18
N ASN A 25 11.55 4.44 24.88
CA ASN A 25 10.68 5.34 24.13
C ASN A 25 11.11 5.42 22.66
N ASP A 26 11.52 4.30 22.09
CA ASP A 26 12.00 4.13 20.73
C ASP A 26 11.67 2.72 20.18
N VAL A 27 11.94 2.53 18.89
CA VAL A 27 12.00 1.22 18.22
C VAL A 27 13.32 1.07 17.49
N ILE A 28 13.81 -0.16 17.32
CA ILE A 28 15.03 -0.41 16.54
C ILE A 28 14.65 -0.46 15.07
N ALA A 29 15.25 0.40 14.26
CA ALA A 29 15.23 0.28 12.81
C ALA A 29 16.49 -0.44 12.35
N LEU A 30 16.32 -1.67 11.88
CA LEU A 30 17.38 -2.50 11.28
C LEU A 30 17.19 -2.49 9.76
N ALA A 31 18.18 -2.01 9.01
CA ALA A 31 18.21 -2.17 7.55
C ALA A 31 19.28 -3.14 7.11
N ARG A 32 18.97 -3.87 6.04
CA ARG A 32 19.88 -4.78 5.36
C ARG A 32 19.85 -4.55 3.86
N ARG A 33 21.03 -4.56 3.26
CA ARG A 33 21.22 -4.60 1.81
C ARG A 33 22.44 -5.48 1.47
N GLY A 34 22.19 -6.72 1.07
CA GLY A 34 23.27 -7.68 0.85
C GLY A 34 24.03 -7.94 2.15
N ALA A 35 25.31 -7.56 2.19
CA ALA A 35 26.15 -7.62 3.39
C ALA A 35 26.13 -6.32 4.22
N ASP A 36 25.66 -5.21 3.66
CA ASP A 36 25.57 -3.93 4.37
C ASP A 36 24.41 -4.00 5.39
N THR A 37 24.69 -3.61 6.63
CA THR A 37 23.70 -3.51 7.72
C THR A 37 23.78 -2.12 8.36
N ALA A 38 22.63 -1.57 8.74
CA ALA A 38 22.52 -0.32 9.48
C ALA A 38 21.49 -0.51 10.60
N ILE A 39 21.76 0.08 11.75
CA ILE A 39 20.90 -0.01 12.93
C ILE A 39 20.77 1.41 13.48
N GLU A 40 19.54 1.86 13.66
CA GLU A 40 19.22 3.15 14.25
C GLU A 40 18.09 3.01 15.26
N HIS A 41 18.02 3.95 16.19
CA HIS A 41 16.92 4.07 17.14
C HIS A 41 15.94 5.11 16.62
N ILE A 42 14.69 4.72 16.41
CA ILE A 42 13.61 5.60 15.97
C ILE A 42 12.81 6.03 17.21
N PRO A 43 12.88 7.30 17.62
CA PRO A 43 12.24 7.77 18.84
C PRO A 43 10.71 7.76 18.69
N ILE A 44 10.00 7.38 19.75
CA ILE A 44 8.54 7.54 19.88
C ILE A 44 8.28 8.88 20.59
N ASP A 45 8.50 9.95 19.85
CA ASP A 45 8.39 11.31 20.35
C ASP A 45 7.15 12.03 19.80
N THR A 46 7.06 13.33 20.04
CA THR A 46 6.01 14.19 19.52
C THR A 46 6.00 14.27 18.00
N SER A 47 7.15 14.11 17.34
CA SER A 47 7.25 14.09 15.88
C SER A 47 6.55 12.87 15.30
N LEU A 48 6.78 11.69 15.88
CA LEU A 48 6.09 10.47 15.48
C LEU A 48 4.58 10.57 15.70
N LYS A 49 4.16 11.12 16.85
CA LYS A 49 2.74 11.31 17.17
C LYS A 49 2.06 12.21 16.14
N ARG A 50 2.69 13.31 15.75
CA ARG A 50 2.20 14.21 14.69
C ARG A 50 2.06 13.50 13.34
N LEU A 51 3.02 12.64 12.98
CA LEU A 51 2.95 11.85 11.75
C LEU A 51 1.79 10.84 11.76
N ALA A 52 1.57 10.18 12.90
CA ALA A 52 0.45 9.28 13.09
C ALA A 52 -0.90 10.02 13.07
N GLU A 53 -0.98 11.19 13.72
CA GLU A 53 -2.17 12.05 13.71
C GLU A 53 -2.55 12.53 12.32
N PHE A 54 -1.57 12.98 11.53
CA PHE A 54 -1.81 13.33 10.13
C PHE A 54 -2.36 12.13 9.35
N GLY A 55 -1.78 10.94 9.55
CA GLY A 55 -2.26 9.69 8.96
C GLY A 55 -3.70 9.34 9.35
N ARG A 56 -4.06 9.51 10.63
CA ARG A 56 -5.45 9.35 11.09
C ARG A 56 -6.39 10.35 10.44
N GLY A 57 -5.98 11.61 10.32
CA GLY A 57 -6.74 12.64 9.60
C GLY A 57 -7.00 12.29 8.13
N LEU A 58 -6.08 11.59 7.46
CA LEU A 58 -6.34 11.06 6.11
C LEU A 58 -7.48 10.03 6.10
N GLY A 59 -7.64 9.24 7.16
CA GLY A 59 -8.78 8.34 7.35
C GLY A 59 -10.10 9.12 7.53
N ASP A 60 -10.07 10.22 8.26
CA ASP A 60 -11.25 11.08 8.46
C ASP A 60 -11.70 11.74 7.16
N VAL A 61 -10.76 12.08 6.26
CA VAL A 61 -11.10 12.54 4.90
C VAL A 61 -11.85 11.47 4.11
N LEU A 62 -11.46 10.21 4.24
CA LEU A 62 -12.12 9.09 3.53
C LEU A 62 -13.55 8.83 4.04
N THR A 63 -13.85 9.25 5.27
CA THR A 63 -15.19 9.14 5.87
C THR A 63 -16.00 10.43 5.72
N GLY A 64 -15.45 11.46 5.06
CA GLY A 64 -16.11 12.75 4.88
C GLY A 64 -16.12 13.64 6.14
N ASN A 65 -15.38 13.25 7.18
CA ASN A 65 -15.30 13.95 8.46
C ASN A 65 -14.20 15.03 8.51
N ALA A 66 -13.33 15.08 7.49
CA ALA A 66 -12.26 16.06 7.40
C ALA A 66 -12.06 16.57 5.96
N GLN A 67 -11.46 17.75 5.85
CA GLN A 67 -11.08 18.32 4.57
C GLN A 67 -9.83 17.63 4.01
N ARG A 68 -9.86 17.31 2.71
CA ARG A 68 -8.71 16.73 2.00
C ARG A 68 -7.50 17.68 2.06
N PRO A 69 -6.32 17.22 2.52
CA PRO A 69 -5.10 18.02 2.47
C PRO A 69 -4.75 18.46 1.06
N ASN A 70 -4.14 19.63 0.93
CA ASN A 70 -3.67 20.10 -0.37
C ASN A 70 -2.39 19.34 -0.79
N VAL A 71 -1.94 19.52 -2.04
CA VAL A 71 -0.76 18.82 -2.57
C VAL A 71 0.52 19.17 -1.81
N SER A 72 0.68 20.44 -1.38
CA SER A 72 1.84 20.90 -0.62
C SER A 72 1.90 20.24 0.75
N ASP A 73 0.78 20.14 1.45
CA ASP A 73 0.70 19.48 2.77
C ASP A 73 1.08 18.01 2.66
N MET A 74 0.58 17.32 1.63
CA MET A 74 0.92 15.91 1.40
C MET A 74 2.40 15.71 1.05
N MET A 75 2.99 16.61 0.28
CA MET A 75 4.42 16.57 -0.05
C MET A 75 5.27 16.82 1.19
N GLN A 76 4.89 17.79 2.03
CA GLN A 76 5.58 18.06 3.29
C GLN A 76 5.49 16.84 4.22
N PHE A 77 4.30 16.28 4.39
CA PHE A 77 4.11 15.07 5.18
C PHE A 77 4.99 13.90 4.71
N GLY A 78 5.03 13.65 3.40
CA GLY A 78 5.87 12.61 2.84
C GLY A 78 7.37 12.85 3.03
N ASN A 79 7.82 14.10 2.98
CA ASN A 79 9.21 14.45 3.29
C ASN A 79 9.52 14.28 4.78
N ASP A 80 8.60 14.69 5.66
CA ASP A 80 8.75 14.51 7.11
C ASP A 80 8.84 13.03 7.48
N LEU A 81 8.03 12.16 6.85
CA LEU A 81 8.14 10.71 7.01
C LEU A 81 9.52 10.19 6.57
N PHE A 82 10.04 10.70 5.45
CA PHE A 82 11.34 10.28 4.93
C PHE A 82 12.48 10.66 5.88
N GLU A 83 12.55 11.92 6.31
CA GLU A 83 13.58 12.42 7.22
C GLU A 83 13.48 11.81 8.62
N PHE A 84 12.26 11.45 9.03
CA PHE A 84 12.05 10.75 10.29
C PHE A 84 12.52 9.28 10.23
N LEU A 85 12.27 8.58 9.13
CA LEU A 85 12.62 7.15 8.99
C LEU A 85 14.09 6.93 8.63
N PHE A 86 14.63 7.71 7.68
CA PHE A 86 15.98 7.54 7.16
C PHE A 86 16.93 8.56 7.80
N ARG A 87 17.56 8.13 8.89
CA ARG A 87 18.51 8.92 9.69
C ARG A 87 19.87 8.22 9.74
N GLY A 88 20.93 8.96 10.07
CA GLY A 88 22.25 8.39 10.35
C GLY A 88 22.72 7.36 9.31
N SER A 89 23.04 6.16 9.77
CA SER A 89 23.50 5.05 8.93
C SER A 89 22.42 4.50 8.00
N LEU A 90 21.12 4.57 8.36
CA LEU A 90 20.02 4.20 7.47
C LEU A 90 19.95 5.13 6.27
N ARG A 91 20.13 6.44 6.49
CA ARG A 91 20.17 7.43 5.41
C ARG A 91 21.34 7.16 4.47
N ALA A 92 22.54 6.95 5.01
CA ALA A 92 23.72 6.63 4.23
C ALA A 92 23.54 5.35 3.38
N MET A 93 22.88 4.33 3.94
CA MET A 93 22.57 3.10 3.19
C MET A 93 21.52 3.36 2.10
N TYR A 94 20.48 4.14 2.39
CA TYR A 94 19.43 4.49 1.45
C TYR A 94 19.98 5.29 0.26
N ASP A 95 20.79 6.33 0.50
CA ASP A 95 21.33 7.21 -0.54
C ASP A 95 22.23 6.45 -1.53
N ARG A 96 22.84 5.34 -1.09
CA ARG A 96 23.63 4.44 -1.94
C ARG A 96 22.77 3.54 -2.84
N LEU A 97 21.44 3.53 -2.70
CA LEU A 97 20.57 2.68 -3.51
C LEU A 97 20.47 3.22 -4.94
N PRO A 98 20.84 2.45 -5.98
CA PRO A 98 20.73 2.92 -7.36
C PRO A 98 19.26 3.00 -7.82
N CYS A 99 18.45 2.03 -7.42
CA CYS A 99 17.02 1.89 -7.70
C CYS A 99 16.44 0.80 -6.78
N GLY A 100 15.13 0.59 -6.87
CA GLY A 100 14.42 -0.50 -6.20
C GLY A 100 13.57 -0.05 -5.01
N PRO A 101 12.56 -0.84 -4.67
CA PRO A 101 11.72 -0.57 -3.51
C PRO A 101 12.47 -0.83 -2.21
N VAL A 102 12.02 -0.16 -1.14
CA VAL A 102 12.36 -0.49 0.24
C VAL A 102 11.23 -1.34 0.81
N SER A 103 11.56 -2.56 1.22
CA SER A 103 10.61 -3.43 1.92
C SER A 103 10.62 -3.08 3.40
N LEU A 104 9.53 -2.51 3.91
CA LEU A 104 9.34 -2.19 5.31
C LEU A 104 8.54 -3.28 6.02
N GLN A 105 9.11 -3.87 7.06
CA GLN A 105 8.48 -4.87 7.91
C GLN A 105 8.38 -4.31 9.34
N ILE A 106 7.18 -4.31 9.90
CA ILE A 106 6.94 -3.77 11.24
C ILE A 106 6.78 -4.95 12.21
N LEU A 107 7.84 -5.23 12.97
CA LEU A 107 7.95 -6.23 14.03
C LEU A 107 7.77 -5.57 15.41
N SER A 108 6.79 -4.67 15.53
CA SER A 108 6.44 -3.96 16.78
C SER A 108 4.93 -4.00 16.98
N ASN A 109 4.52 -4.12 18.25
CA ASN A 109 3.11 -4.04 18.64
C ASN A 109 2.68 -2.61 18.99
N ARG A 110 3.59 -1.64 18.97
CA ARG A 110 3.32 -0.25 19.35
C ARG A 110 2.40 0.43 18.31
N PRO A 111 1.21 0.92 18.71
CA PRO A 111 0.27 1.54 17.78
C PRO A 111 0.87 2.76 17.08
N GLU A 112 1.72 3.52 17.78
CA GLU A 112 2.38 4.73 17.26
C GLU A 112 3.23 4.47 16.01
N ILE A 113 3.76 3.26 15.85
CA ILE A 113 4.52 2.86 14.66
C ILE A 113 3.61 2.24 13.60
N LYS A 114 2.59 1.48 14.03
CA LYS A 114 1.71 0.74 13.11
C LYS A 114 0.72 1.62 12.37
N GLU A 115 0.28 2.71 13.01
CA GLU A 115 -0.70 3.66 12.46
C GLU A 115 -0.09 4.65 11.48
N VAL A 116 1.23 4.86 11.52
CA VAL A 116 1.92 5.73 10.57
C VAL A 116 1.80 5.14 9.16
N PRO A 117 1.35 5.93 8.17
CA PRO A 117 1.15 5.46 6.81
C PRO A 117 2.48 5.59 6.03
N TRP A 118 3.45 4.74 6.38
CA TRP A 118 4.81 4.73 5.84
C TRP A 118 4.90 4.67 4.30
N GLU A 119 3.83 4.24 3.64
CA GLU A 119 3.72 4.18 2.18
C GLU A 119 3.66 5.57 1.52
N TYR A 120 3.43 6.63 2.30
CA TYR A 120 3.41 8.02 1.84
C TYR A 120 4.77 8.71 1.87
N VAL A 121 5.82 8.01 2.28
CA VAL A 121 7.19 8.52 2.22
C VAL A 121 7.49 9.03 0.80
N VAL A 122 7.87 10.30 0.72
CA VAL A 122 8.32 10.94 -0.52
C VAL A 122 9.82 10.75 -0.62
N THR A 123 10.26 10.16 -1.72
CA THR A 123 11.68 9.81 -1.88
C THR A 123 12.40 10.95 -2.61
N PRO A 124 13.45 11.56 -2.02
CA PRO A 124 14.04 12.78 -2.56
C PRO A 124 14.75 12.57 -3.89
N ASP A 125 15.24 11.34 -4.16
CA ASP A 125 15.99 10.96 -5.36
C ASP A 125 15.09 10.71 -6.59
N ARG A 126 13.76 10.64 -6.41
CA ARG A 126 12.80 10.31 -7.48
C ARG A 126 11.52 11.13 -7.36
N ARG A 127 11.31 12.02 -8.33
CA ARG A 127 10.08 12.81 -8.49
C ARG A 127 9.47 12.55 -9.88
N PRO A 128 8.13 12.58 -10.01
CA PRO A 128 7.15 12.73 -8.93
C PRO A 128 7.06 11.48 -8.04
N SER A 129 6.77 11.68 -6.75
CA SER A 129 6.40 10.60 -5.84
C SER A 129 4.88 10.35 -5.93
N PRO A 130 4.40 9.10 -5.80
CA PRO A 130 5.15 7.89 -5.52
C PRO A 130 5.77 7.32 -6.82
N HIS A 131 7.03 6.88 -6.77
CA HIS A 131 7.75 6.43 -7.97
C HIS A 131 7.75 4.90 -8.10
N ARG A 132 7.61 4.37 -9.33
CA ARG A 132 7.56 2.90 -9.55
C ARG A 132 8.83 2.19 -9.08
N ASP A 133 9.98 2.78 -9.39
CA ASP A 133 11.28 2.17 -9.11
C ASP A 133 11.85 2.58 -7.76
N ARG A 134 11.09 3.36 -6.98
CA ARG A 134 11.48 3.85 -5.67
C ARG A 134 10.23 4.12 -4.83
N SER A 135 9.90 3.14 -3.99
CA SER A 135 8.74 3.19 -3.11
C SER A 135 9.03 2.46 -1.81
N ILE A 136 8.41 2.89 -0.72
CA ILE A 136 8.33 2.10 0.51
C ILE A 136 7.14 1.15 0.38
N ILE A 137 7.39 -0.14 0.57
CA ILE A 137 6.37 -1.19 0.53
C ILE A 137 6.28 -1.80 1.92
N ARG A 138 5.16 -1.57 2.60
CA ARG A 138 4.88 -2.26 3.86
C ARG A 138 4.52 -3.71 3.59
N VAL A 139 5.35 -4.63 4.07
CA VAL A 139 5.14 -6.07 3.93
C VAL A 139 4.50 -6.59 5.21
N PRO A 140 3.25 -7.11 5.14
CA PRO A 140 2.62 -7.73 6.30
C PRO A 140 3.37 -9.00 6.67
N LEU A 141 3.51 -9.24 7.97
CA LEU A 141 4.12 -10.47 8.47
C LEU A 141 3.19 -11.64 8.25
N THR A 142 3.72 -12.70 7.64
CA THR A 142 3.02 -13.96 7.47
C THR A 142 3.88 -15.08 8.05
N CYS A 143 3.31 -15.89 8.92
CA CYS A 143 3.96 -17.10 9.42
C CYS A 143 3.43 -18.31 8.63
N GLY A 144 4.32 -19.16 8.11
CA GLY A 144 3.94 -20.38 7.39
C GLY A 144 3.29 -20.18 6.03
N ILE A 145 3.38 -18.97 5.45
CA ILE A 145 2.95 -18.69 4.09
C ILE A 145 4.21 -18.46 3.26
N ASP A 146 4.51 -19.38 2.35
CA ASP A 146 5.57 -19.17 1.38
C ASP A 146 5.23 -17.95 0.52
N GLY A 147 6.13 -16.97 0.54
CA GLY A 147 6.06 -15.81 -0.33
C GLY A 147 6.19 -16.25 -1.77
N SER A 148 5.07 -16.53 -2.45
CA SER A 148 5.08 -16.65 -3.89
C SER A 148 5.53 -15.31 -4.44
N GLY A 149 6.62 -15.30 -5.21
CA GLY A 149 7.07 -14.09 -5.90
C GLY A 149 5.93 -13.47 -6.74
N PRO A 150 6.13 -12.24 -7.26
CA PRO A 150 5.11 -11.54 -8.02
C PRO A 150 4.48 -12.47 -9.06
N ARG A 151 3.15 -12.60 -9.01
CA ARG A 151 2.43 -13.45 -9.96
C ARG A 151 2.66 -12.89 -11.35
N LYS A 152 3.20 -13.71 -12.26
CA LYS A 152 3.29 -13.35 -13.67
C LYS A 152 1.88 -13.30 -14.23
N PHE A 153 1.55 -12.21 -14.94
CA PHE A 153 0.29 -12.14 -15.66
C PHE A 153 0.24 -13.24 -16.72
N GLY A 154 -0.91 -13.92 -16.81
CA GLY A 154 -1.20 -14.84 -17.91
C GLY A 154 -1.60 -14.09 -19.18
N LYS A 155 -2.25 -14.80 -20.11
CA LYS A 155 -2.82 -14.18 -21.33
C LYS A 155 -4.01 -13.25 -21.03
N LYS A 156 -4.66 -13.44 -19.89
CA LYS A 156 -5.81 -12.68 -19.42
C LYS A 156 -5.69 -12.38 -17.93
N VAL A 157 -6.16 -11.21 -17.52
CA VAL A 157 -6.33 -10.79 -16.13
C VAL A 157 -7.81 -10.63 -15.83
N GLN A 158 -8.28 -11.33 -14.80
CA GLN A 158 -9.65 -11.25 -14.33
C GLN A 158 -9.72 -10.46 -13.02
N VAL A 159 -10.48 -9.38 -13.04
CA VAL A 159 -10.73 -8.53 -11.88
C VAL A 159 -12.13 -8.80 -11.36
N LEU A 160 -12.24 -9.18 -10.08
CA LEU A 160 -13.50 -9.19 -9.35
C LEU A 160 -13.69 -7.81 -8.70
N PHE A 161 -14.62 -7.03 -9.22
CA PHE A 161 -15.06 -5.77 -8.64
C PHE A 161 -16.30 -6.04 -7.79
N VAL A 162 -16.28 -5.61 -6.53
CA VAL A 162 -17.35 -5.84 -5.57
C VAL A 162 -17.84 -4.50 -5.06
N SER A 163 -19.08 -4.17 -5.38
CA SER A 163 -19.77 -3.01 -4.82
C SER A 163 -20.61 -3.47 -3.64
N ALA A 164 -20.39 -2.88 -2.47
CA ALA A 164 -21.23 -3.09 -1.30
C ALA A 164 -22.03 -1.82 -1.00
N ASP A 165 -23.34 -1.99 -0.90
CA ASP A 165 -24.25 -0.93 -0.53
C ASP A 165 -24.57 -1.07 0.97
N PRO A 166 -24.29 -0.04 1.78
CA PRO A 166 -24.71 -0.04 3.18
C PRO A 166 -26.25 -0.09 3.26
N VAL A 167 -26.77 -0.71 4.32
CA VAL A 167 -28.23 -0.88 4.51
C VAL A 167 -28.92 0.46 4.76
N ASP A 168 -28.20 1.43 5.30
CA ASP A 168 -28.69 2.71 5.81
C ASP A 168 -28.31 3.93 4.97
N GLN A 169 -27.59 3.76 3.86
CA GLN A 169 -27.20 4.86 2.97
C GLN A 169 -27.46 4.49 1.51
N ALA A 170 -27.56 5.50 0.65
CA ALA A 170 -27.68 5.28 -0.79
C ALA A 170 -26.44 4.52 -1.29
N GLY A 171 -26.67 3.52 -2.14
CA GLY A 171 -25.60 2.79 -2.81
C GLY A 171 -24.70 3.73 -3.60
N VAL A 172 -23.42 3.37 -3.70
CA VAL A 172 -22.45 4.19 -4.43
C VAL A 172 -22.42 3.75 -5.89
N ASP A 173 -22.60 4.68 -6.83
CA ASP A 173 -22.55 4.36 -8.24
C ASP A 173 -21.16 3.84 -8.64
N TRP A 174 -21.08 2.52 -8.84
CA TRP A 174 -19.86 1.83 -9.21
C TRP A 174 -19.61 1.85 -10.72
N SER A 175 -20.59 2.26 -11.54
CA SER A 175 -20.53 2.14 -13.00
C SER A 175 -19.43 3.01 -13.60
N GLU A 176 -19.32 4.26 -13.13
CA GLU A 176 -18.25 5.18 -13.51
C GLU A 176 -16.89 4.65 -13.08
N VAL A 177 -16.79 4.15 -11.84
CA VAL A 177 -15.54 3.59 -11.30
C VAL A 177 -15.09 2.37 -12.10
N LYS A 178 -16.00 1.45 -12.42
CA LYS A 178 -15.72 0.32 -13.32
C LYS A 178 -15.23 0.79 -14.68
N ALA A 179 -15.92 1.76 -15.29
CA ALA A 179 -15.55 2.27 -16.61
C ALA A 179 -14.16 2.92 -16.60
N VAL A 180 -13.79 3.61 -15.52
CA VAL A 180 -12.44 4.14 -15.34
C VAL A 180 -11.41 3.01 -15.20
N ILE A 181 -11.69 2.00 -14.38
CA ILE A 181 -10.78 0.86 -14.18
C ILE A 181 -10.59 0.09 -15.49
N GLN A 182 -11.67 -0.23 -16.20
CA GLN A 182 -11.61 -0.96 -17.47
C GLN A 182 -10.78 -0.20 -18.49
N ARG A 183 -11.05 1.10 -18.71
CA ARG A 183 -10.26 1.95 -19.61
C ARG A 183 -8.77 1.97 -19.25
N ALA A 184 -8.45 2.06 -17.96
CA ALA A 184 -7.06 2.09 -17.51
C ALA A 184 -6.35 0.74 -17.75
N MET A 185 -7.07 -0.37 -17.59
CA MET A 185 -6.54 -1.69 -17.90
C MET A 185 -6.32 -1.87 -19.40
N ASP A 186 -7.31 -1.52 -20.22
CA ASP A 186 -7.22 -1.63 -21.68
C ASP A 186 -6.06 -0.81 -22.25
N ALA A 187 -5.79 0.36 -21.67
CA ALA A 187 -4.72 1.25 -22.12
C ALA A 187 -3.30 0.84 -21.68
N HIS A 188 -3.16 0.04 -20.63
CA HIS A 188 -1.86 -0.15 -19.97
C HIS A 188 -1.47 -1.60 -19.69
N MET A 189 -2.40 -2.55 -19.78
CA MET A 189 -2.11 -3.95 -19.55
C MET A 189 -1.57 -4.60 -20.83
N PRO A 190 -0.51 -5.43 -20.71
CA PRO A 190 0.04 -6.15 -21.87
C PRO A 190 -0.80 -7.37 -22.28
N CYS A 191 -1.97 -7.55 -21.66
CA CYS A 191 -2.82 -8.73 -21.79
C CYS A 191 -4.30 -8.33 -21.76
N GLU A 192 -5.19 -9.21 -22.21
CA GLU A 192 -6.63 -8.99 -22.10
C GLU A 192 -7.04 -8.81 -20.63
N ALA A 193 -7.89 -7.84 -20.33
CA ALA A 193 -8.37 -7.58 -18.99
C ALA A 193 -9.90 -7.55 -18.95
N SER A 194 -10.51 -8.21 -17.98
CA SER A 194 -11.96 -8.22 -17.80
C SER A 194 -12.35 -7.92 -16.36
N VAL A 195 -13.31 -7.01 -16.17
CA VAL A 195 -13.92 -6.73 -14.86
C VAL A 195 -15.27 -7.43 -14.74
N LYS A 196 -15.38 -8.36 -13.79
CA LYS A 196 -16.65 -8.91 -13.31
C LYS A 196 -17.13 -8.11 -12.10
N VAL A 197 -18.40 -7.71 -12.08
CA VAL A 197 -18.99 -6.97 -10.96
C VAL A 197 -19.90 -7.87 -10.14
N ILE A 198 -19.80 -7.77 -8.81
CA ILE A 198 -20.85 -8.18 -7.87
C ILE A 198 -21.45 -6.89 -7.28
N GLU A 199 -22.71 -6.65 -7.58
CA GLU A 199 -23.48 -5.51 -7.08
C GLU A 199 -24.15 -5.88 -5.75
N GLY A 200 -24.33 -4.92 -4.83
CA GLY A 200 -24.98 -5.16 -3.53
C GLY A 200 -24.41 -6.37 -2.78
N ALA A 201 -23.08 -6.54 -2.83
CA ALA A 201 -22.47 -7.82 -2.52
C ALA A 201 -22.68 -8.23 -1.05
N THR A 202 -23.27 -9.42 -0.86
CA THR A 202 -23.34 -10.06 0.45
C THR A 202 -22.13 -10.97 0.65
N ARG A 203 -21.82 -11.28 1.92
CA ARG A 203 -20.80 -12.29 2.28
C ARG A 203 -21.00 -13.60 1.54
N GLU A 204 -22.24 -14.04 1.40
CA GLU A 204 -22.59 -15.27 0.71
C GLU A 204 -22.36 -15.18 -0.80
N SER A 205 -22.76 -14.07 -1.46
CA SER A 205 -22.57 -13.91 -2.90
C SER A 205 -21.09 -13.81 -3.28
N LEU A 206 -20.28 -13.17 -2.43
CA LEU A 206 -18.83 -13.11 -2.58
C LEU A 206 -18.18 -14.50 -2.49
N ILE A 207 -18.47 -15.26 -1.43
CA ILE A 207 -17.90 -16.61 -1.23
C ILE A 207 -18.31 -17.53 -2.38
N LYS A 208 -19.59 -17.51 -2.77
CA LYS A 208 -20.10 -18.31 -3.89
C LYS A 208 -19.38 -17.97 -5.20
N THR A 209 -19.07 -16.70 -5.43
CA THR A 209 -18.39 -16.27 -6.67
C THR A 209 -16.93 -16.70 -6.69
N ILE A 210 -16.19 -16.46 -5.59
CA ILE A 210 -14.77 -16.85 -5.47
C ILE A 210 -14.59 -18.38 -5.51
N ALA A 211 -15.58 -19.14 -5.01
CA ALA A 211 -15.54 -20.60 -5.07
C ALA A 211 -15.77 -21.18 -6.47
N ARG A 212 -16.46 -20.44 -7.36
CA ARG A 212 -16.81 -20.90 -8.71
C ARG A 212 -15.81 -20.46 -9.78
N GLU A 213 -15.21 -19.29 -9.59
CA GLU A 213 -14.37 -18.64 -10.60
C GLU A 213 -13.05 -18.18 -9.99
N SER A 214 -11.98 -18.24 -10.79
CA SER A 214 -10.67 -17.75 -10.38
C SER A 214 -10.50 -16.28 -10.79
N PHE A 215 -10.13 -15.43 -9.84
CA PHE A 215 -9.80 -14.02 -10.10
C PHE A 215 -8.32 -13.76 -9.79
N ASP A 216 -7.74 -12.81 -10.53
CA ASP A 216 -6.36 -12.37 -10.34
C ASP A 216 -6.27 -11.14 -9.44
N VAL A 217 -7.30 -10.30 -9.48
CA VAL A 217 -7.40 -9.08 -8.68
C VAL A 217 -8.78 -9.00 -8.05
N PHE A 218 -8.81 -8.68 -6.76
CA PHE A 218 -10.01 -8.33 -6.03
C PHE A 218 -10.04 -6.83 -5.77
N HIS A 219 -11.10 -6.15 -6.17
CA HIS A 219 -11.32 -4.72 -5.96
C HIS A 219 -12.64 -4.52 -5.21
N PHE A 220 -12.59 -3.94 -4.02
CA PHE A 220 -13.77 -3.64 -3.21
C PHE A 220 -14.09 -2.14 -3.25
N TYR A 221 -15.38 -1.83 -3.43
CA TYR A 221 -15.93 -0.50 -3.47
C TYR A 221 -17.16 -0.43 -2.55
N GLY A 222 -17.15 0.49 -1.59
CA GLY A 222 -18.24 0.64 -0.63
C GLY A 222 -17.87 1.60 0.49
N HIS A 223 -18.83 1.85 1.38
CA HIS A 223 -18.66 2.64 2.60
C HIS A 223 -17.88 1.84 3.65
N GLY A 224 -16.95 2.50 4.36
CA GLY A 224 -16.04 1.87 5.31
C GLY A 224 -16.48 1.95 6.77
N ASP A 225 -17.72 2.33 7.07
CA ASP A 225 -18.17 2.51 8.46
C ASP A 225 -18.63 1.18 9.09
N LEU A 226 -18.06 0.86 10.25
CA LEU A 226 -18.40 -0.31 11.08
C LEU A 226 -19.19 0.19 12.29
N ARG A 227 -20.47 0.54 12.13
CA ARG A 227 -21.34 0.87 13.27
C ARG A 227 -22.14 -0.34 13.75
N GLY A 228 -21.87 -0.75 14.98
CA GLY A 228 -22.71 -1.64 15.79
C GLY A 228 -22.64 -3.12 15.43
N ALA A 229 -22.87 -3.98 16.41
CA ALA A 229 -22.88 -5.45 16.32
C ALA A 229 -23.95 -6.04 15.35
N LEU A 230 -24.60 -5.20 14.55
CA LEU A 230 -25.62 -5.56 13.56
C LEU A 230 -25.26 -5.11 12.14
N GLY A 231 -24.10 -4.46 11.93
CA GLY A 231 -23.53 -4.30 10.61
C GLY A 231 -23.04 -5.67 10.14
N ASN A 232 -23.74 -6.28 9.17
CA ASN A 232 -23.35 -7.54 8.57
C ASN A 232 -21.95 -7.43 7.92
N TRP A 233 -20.93 -7.73 8.73
CA TRP A 233 -19.61 -8.24 8.37
C TRP A 233 -18.95 -7.58 7.14
N CYS A 234 -18.50 -6.33 7.29
CA CYS A 234 -17.44 -5.83 6.41
C CYS A 234 -16.12 -6.47 6.84
N TYR A 235 -15.65 -7.43 6.04
CA TYR A 235 -14.71 -8.49 6.43
C TYR A 235 -13.35 -8.01 6.95
N ARG A 236 -12.93 -8.64 8.06
CA ARG A 236 -11.54 -9.05 8.29
C ARG A 236 -11.28 -10.28 7.41
N ILE A 237 -10.67 -10.11 6.25
CA ILE A 237 -10.25 -11.25 5.39
C ILE A 237 -9.01 -11.89 6.03
N SER A 238 -9.22 -12.78 7.00
CA SER A 238 -8.25 -13.79 7.42
C SER A 238 -8.60 -15.09 6.70
N GLY A 239 -7.80 -15.44 5.70
CA GLY A 239 -7.90 -16.72 5.00
C GLY A 239 -8.62 -16.62 3.64
N LEU A 240 -7.91 -17.04 2.60
CA LEU A 240 -8.39 -17.40 1.26
C LEU A 240 -8.57 -16.34 0.16
N VAL A 241 -8.46 -15.03 0.41
CA VAL A 241 -8.35 -14.04 -0.69
C VAL A 241 -6.94 -13.45 -0.72
N ARG A 242 -6.16 -13.89 -1.72
CA ARG A 242 -4.81 -13.39 -2.00
C ARG A 242 -4.89 -11.94 -2.50
N ALA A 243 -4.76 -10.97 -1.57
CA ALA A 243 -4.57 -9.52 -1.80
C ALA A 243 -5.71 -8.84 -2.61
N ILE A 244 -6.04 -7.54 -2.52
CA ILE A 244 -5.24 -6.35 -2.29
C ILE A 244 -6.17 -5.26 -1.69
N PHE A 245 -6.09 -4.99 -0.38
CA PHE A 245 -6.78 -3.84 0.23
C PHE A 245 -5.95 -2.54 0.22
N PHE A 246 -4.72 -2.59 -0.31
CA PHE A 246 -3.78 -1.46 -0.29
C PHE A 246 -3.76 -0.60 -1.56
N LEU A 247 -4.49 -0.98 -2.61
CA LEU A 247 -4.47 -0.26 -3.89
C LEU A 247 -5.29 1.04 -3.90
N ARG A 248 -6.25 1.23 -2.98
CA ARG A 248 -7.17 2.38 -3.02
C ARG A 248 -6.45 3.73 -2.84
N LEU A 249 -5.37 3.78 -2.04
CA LEU A 249 -4.61 5.00 -1.80
C LEU A 249 -3.46 5.20 -2.81
N ILE A 250 -2.71 4.14 -3.14
CA ILE A 250 -1.61 4.24 -4.11
C ILE A 250 -2.14 4.58 -5.52
N TRP A 251 -3.30 4.05 -5.94
CA TRP A 251 -3.89 4.43 -7.22
C TRP A 251 -4.45 5.86 -7.23
N LEU A 252 -5.15 6.28 -6.16
CA LEU A 252 -5.71 7.63 -6.09
C LEU A 252 -4.61 8.70 -6.07
N TRP A 253 -3.49 8.42 -5.40
CA TRP A 253 -2.32 9.31 -5.37
C TRP A 253 -1.54 9.31 -6.70
N ARG A 254 -1.35 8.13 -7.32
CA ARG A 254 -0.80 8.01 -8.68
C ARG A 254 -1.65 8.70 -9.75
N TRP A 255 -2.96 8.76 -9.54
CA TRP A 255 -3.90 9.43 -10.44
C TRP A 255 -3.84 10.95 -10.28
N LEU A 256 -3.85 11.48 -9.04
CA LEU A 256 -3.70 12.92 -8.80
C LEU A 256 -2.40 13.49 -9.40
N ALA A 257 -1.28 12.78 -9.25
CA ALA A 257 0.02 13.21 -9.79
C ALA A 257 0.08 13.22 -11.33
N ARG A 258 -0.76 12.42 -12.01
CA ARG A 258 -0.90 12.44 -13.48
C ARG A 258 -1.82 13.55 -13.97
N VAL A 259 -2.90 13.86 -13.24
CA VAL A 259 -3.85 14.91 -13.62
C VAL A 259 -3.23 16.31 -13.46
N SER A 260 -2.32 16.50 -12.49
CA SER A 260 -1.60 17.77 -12.31
C SER A 260 -0.56 18.07 -13.40
N ASN A 261 0.03 17.04 -14.03
CA ASN A 261 1.06 17.18 -15.07
C ASN A 261 0.49 17.33 -16.50
N LEU A 262 -0.84 17.28 -16.66
CA LEU A 262 -1.52 17.52 -17.94
C LEU A 262 -2.06 18.96 -18.06
N ARG A 263 -1.75 19.83 -17.09
CA ARG A 263 -2.16 21.25 -17.07
C ARG A 263 -0.98 22.24 -17.03
N SER A 264 0.23 21.79 -17.38
CA SER A 264 1.41 22.64 -17.58
C SER A 264 1.94 22.48 -18.99
#